data_AF-A0A8J6R808-F1
#
_entry.id   AF-A0A8J6R808-F1
#
_cell.length_a   1.000
_cell.length_b   1.000
_cell.length_c   1.000
_cell.angle_alpha   90.00
_cell.angle_beta   90.00
_cell.angle_gamma   90.00
#
_symmetry.space_group_name_H-M   'P 1'
#
loop_
_entity.id
_entity.type
_entity.pdbx_description
1 polymer ?
#
loop_
_entity_poly.entity_id
_entity_poly.type
_entity_poly.pdbx_seq_one_letter_code
_entity_poly.pdbx_strand_id
1 'polypeptide(L)'
;MLASARPAKESVAVLISRQATAIRQALVQKGYRFRKFPSQAAWRIFLGSSDDDFLLLKYLGSENRWVLYRGNTDRRKQKELWQIIRGAIAY
;
A
#
# COMPACT_ATOMS: atom_id res chain seq x y z
N MET A 1 31.84 29.25 -4.36
CA MET A 1 31.86 27.78 -4.21
C MET A 1 30.42 27.29 -4.20
N LEU A 2 29.97 26.67 -5.29
CA LEU A 2 28.65 26.04 -5.35
C LEU A 2 28.74 24.72 -4.60
N ALA A 3 28.25 24.67 -3.37
CA ALA A 3 28.08 23.42 -2.65
C ALA A 3 27.01 22.60 -3.38
N SER A 4 27.43 21.58 -4.13
CA SER A 4 26.53 20.55 -4.64
C SER A 4 25.82 19.93 -3.44
N ALA A 5 24.55 20.30 -3.25
CA ALA A 5 23.67 19.67 -2.30
C ALA A 5 23.57 18.19 -2.68
N ARG A 6 24.30 17.33 -1.95
CA ARG A 6 24.09 15.90 -2.02
C ARG A 6 22.60 15.67 -1.79
N PRO A 7 21.88 14.91 -2.63
CA PRO A 7 20.47 14.64 -2.38
C PRO A 7 20.40 14.01 -0.98
N ALA A 8 19.71 14.69 -0.06
CA ALA A 8 19.55 14.21 1.30
C ALA A 8 18.95 12.81 1.20
N LYS A 9 19.59 11.81 1.85
CA LYS A 9 19.02 10.47 1.97
C LYS A 9 17.59 10.63 2.48
N GLU A 10 16.63 10.40 1.61
CA GLU A 10 15.22 10.49 1.98
C GLU A 10 15.00 9.48 3.10
N SER A 11 14.51 9.94 4.25
CA SER A 11 14.29 9.04 5.37
C SER A 11 13.26 7.98 4.96
N VAL A 12 13.46 6.76 5.44
CA VAL A 12 12.55 5.63 5.17
C VAL A 12 11.10 6.00 5.52
N ALA A 13 10.88 6.82 6.55
CA ALA A 13 9.57 7.33 6.92
C ALA A 13 8.90 8.20 5.84
N VAL A 14 9.66 9.05 5.14
CA VAL A 14 9.12 9.91 4.06
C VAL A 14 8.80 9.05 2.84
N LEU A 15 9.67 8.09 2.49
CA LEU A 15 9.41 7.14 1.39
C LEU A 15 8.13 6.34 1.64
N ILE A 16 7.97 5.77 2.84
CA ILE A 16 6.77 5.01 3.22
C ILE A 16 5.53 5.89 3.13
N SER A 17 5.61 7.15 3.58
CA SER A 17 4.48 8.08 3.54
C SER A 17 4.07 8.44 2.11
N ARG A 18 5.03 8.61 1.21
CA ARG A 18 4.76 8.81 -0.23
C ARG A 18 4.13 7.58 -0.87
N GLN A 19 4.73 6.41 -0.66
CA GLN A 19 4.17 5.13 -1.15
C GLN A 19 2.76 4.90 -0.63
N ALA A 20 2.54 5.16 0.66
CA ALA A 20 1.22 5.06 1.29
C ALA A 20 0.20 5.97 0.60
N THR A 21 0.60 7.20 0.27
CA THR A 21 -0.26 8.17 -0.43
C THR A 21 -0.58 7.71 -1.85
N ALA A 22 0.42 7.28 -2.60
CA ALA A 22 0.25 6.78 -3.97
C ALA A 22 -0.65 5.54 -4.02
N ILE A 23 -0.46 4.59 -3.10
CA ILE A 23 -1.32 3.41 -2.99
C ILE A 23 -2.77 3.82 -2.73
N ARG A 24 -3.02 4.73 -1.78
CA ARG A 24 -4.39 5.19 -1.49
C ARG A 24 -5.05 5.82 -2.71
N GLN A 25 -4.32 6.67 -3.43
CA GLN A 25 -4.83 7.29 -4.66
C GLN A 25 -5.18 6.24 -5.71
N ALA A 26 -4.29 5.27 -5.96
CA ALA A 26 -4.54 4.19 -6.92
C ALA A 26 -5.75 3.33 -6.54
N LEU A 27 -5.94 3.04 -5.24
CA LEU A 27 -7.10 2.32 -4.75
C LEU A 27 -8.40 3.09 -4.98
N VAL A 28 -8.44 4.40 -4.65
CA VAL A 28 -9.60 5.26 -4.89
C VAL A 28 -9.93 5.35 -6.38
N GLN A 29 -8.92 5.57 -7.24
CA GLN A 29 -9.10 5.65 -8.69
C GLN A 29 -9.71 4.37 -9.29
N LYS A 30 -9.41 3.21 -8.69
CA LYS A 30 -9.96 1.91 -9.09
C LYS A 30 -11.27 1.55 -8.37
N GLY A 31 -11.82 2.45 -7.55
CA GLY A 31 -13.08 2.27 -6.85
C GLY A 31 -13.01 1.35 -5.62
N TYR A 32 -11.82 1.03 -5.13
CA TYR A 32 -11.67 0.21 -3.93
C TYR A 32 -11.97 1.02 -2.67
N ARG A 33 -12.77 0.42 -1.79
CA ARG A 33 -12.97 0.93 -0.43
C ARG A 33 -11.86 0.38 0.46
N PHE A 34 -11.34 1.19 1.37
CA PHE A 34 -10.37 0.72 2.37
C PHE A 34 -10.52 1.44 3.69
N ARG A 35 -10.13 0.76 4.78
CA ARG A 35 -10.15 1.30 6.15
C ARG A 35 -8.84 0.97 6.86
N LYS A 36 -8.39 1.87 7.72
CA LYS A 36 -7.24 1.60 8.60
C LYS A 36 -7.63 0.54 9.63
N PHE A 37 -6.78 -0.47 9.82
CA PHE A 37 -6.96 -1.45 10.88
C PHE A 37 -6.68 -0.75 12.22
N PRO A 38 -7.59 -0.78 13.21
CA PRO A 38 -7.44 0.01 14.42
C PRO A 38 -6.26 -0.43 15.30
N SER A 39 -5.97 -1.74 15.35
CA SER A 39 -4.92 -2.31 16.21
C SER A 39 -3.60 -2.63 15.49
N GLN A 40 -3.49 -2.35 14.20
CA GLN A 40 -2.28 -2.65 13.41
C GLN A 40 -2.02 -1.57 12.37
N ALA A 41 -0.75 -1.32 12.04
CA ALA A 41 -0.35 -0.46 10.92
C ALA A 41 -0.62 -1.15 9.56
N ALA A 42 -1.88 -1.50 9.31
CA ALA A 42 -2.36 -2.19 8.13
C ALA A 42 -3.67 -1.55 7.64
N TRP A 43 -4.03 -1.77 6.38
CA TRP A 43 -5.30 -1.35 5.80
C TRP A 43 -6.09 -2.57 5.35
N ARG A 44 -7.38 -2.60 5.70
CA ARG A 44 -8.35 -3.50 5.07
C ARG A 44 -8.76 -2.89 3.75
N ILE A 45 -8.66 -3.65 2.68
CA ILE A 45 -9.08 -3.27 1.34
C ILE A 45 -10.23 -4.19 0.95
N PHE A 46 -11.41 -3.64 0.78
CA PHE A 46 -12.64 -4.38 0.50
C PHE A 46 -12.73 -4.70 -0.98
N LEU A 47 -13.02 -5.96 -1.29
CA LEU A 47 -13.02 -6.49 -2.66
C LEU A 47 -14.43 -6.66 -3.24
N GLY A 48 -15.44 -6.28 -2.48
CA GLY A 48 -16.84 -6.32 -2.89
C GLY A 48 -17.71 -5.50 -1.94
N SER A 49 -19.01 -5.80 -1.96
CA SER A 49 -20.00 -5.12 -1.14
C SER A 49 -20.00 -5.59 0.32
N SER A 50 -19.61 -6.85 0.57
CA SER A 50 -19.51 -7.41 1.92
C SER A 50 -18.21 -6.97 2.60
N ASP A 51 -18.32 -6.66 3.91
CA ASP A 51 -17.19 -6.29 4.75
C ASP A 51 -16.31 -7.51 5.12
N ASP A 52 -16.77 -8.73 4.83
CA ASP A 52 -16.02 -9.97 5.06
C ASP A 52 -15.04 -10.31 3.92
N ASP A 53 -15.24 -9.74 2.73
CA ASP A 53 -14.36 -9.94 1.57
C ASP A 53 -13.31 -8.83 1.50
N PHE A 54 -12.19 -9.01 2.24
CA PHE A 54 -11.11 -8.03 2.28
C PHE A 54 -9.71 -8.66 2.22
N LEU A 55 -8.76 -7.83 1.80
CA LEU A 55 -7.33 -8.10 1.93
C LEU A 55 -6.69 -7.12 2.90
N LEU A 56 -5.61 -7.58 3.57
CA LEU A 56 -4.85 -6.76 4.49
C LEU A 56 -3.55 -6.31 3.84
N LEU A 57 -3.41 -5.01 3.62
CA LEU A 57 -2.17 -4.41 3.17
C LEU A 57 -1.39 -3.88 4.38
N LYS A 58 -0.15 -4.35 4.55
CA LYS A 58 0.72 -3.96 5.66
C LYS A 58 2.12 -3.63 5.16
N TYR A 59 2.75 -2.61 5.74
CA TYR A 59 4.17 -2.36 5.54
C TYR A 59 5.00 -3.20 6.54
N LEU A 60 5.92 -4.00 6.04
CA LEU A 60 6.87 -4.77 6.85
C LEU A 60 8.19 -4.03 6.94
N GLY A 61 8.42 -3.36 8.08
CA GLY A 61 9.64 -2.59 8.31
C GLY A 61 10.93 -3.42 8.28
N SER A 62 10.88 -4.69 8.71
CA SER A 62 12.02 -5.61 8.64
C SER A 62 12.48 -5.89 7.20
N GLU A 63 11.56 -5.79 6.24
CA GLU A 63 11.78 -6.14 4.84
C GLU A 63 11.64 -4.92 3.91
N ASN A 64 11.44 -3.73 4.49
CA ASN A 64 11.16 -2.46 3.82
C ASN A 64 10.17 -2.55 2.65
N ARG A 65 9.13 -3.39 2.77
CA ARG A 65 8.19 -3.65 1.68
C ARG A 65 6.73 -3.73 2.13
N TRP A 66 5.84 -3.42 1.19
CA TRP A 66 4.40 -3.64 1.35
C TRP A 66 4.05 -5.11 1.09
N VAL A 67 3.19 -5.69 1.91
CA VAL A 67 2.74 -7.08 1.79
C VAL A 67 1.22 -7.13 1.87
N LEU A 68 0.64 -7.95 1.00
CA LEU A 68 -0.79 -8.21 0.92
C LEU A 68 -1.09 -9.59 1.53
N TYR A 69 -1.67 -9.59 2.73
CA TYR A 69 -2.14 -10.80 3.39
C TYR A 69 -3.54 -11.17 2.88
N ARG A 70 -3.69 -12.46 2.59
CA ARG A 70 -4.92 -13.05 2.07
C ARG A 70 -5.91 -13.28 3.22
N GLY A 71 -7.13 -12.77 3.06
CA GLY A 71 -8.31 -13.27 3.78
C GLY A 71 -8.92 -14.47 3.05
N ASN A 72 -10.23 -14.68 3.18
CA ASN A 72 -10.96 -15.76 2.52
C ASN A 72 -11.36 -15.41 1.06
N THR A 73 -10.45 -14.83 0.28
CA THR A 73 -10.77 -14.27 -1.05
C THR A 73 -10.12 -15.01 -2.22
N ASP A 74 -10.77 -14.93 -3.39
CA ASP A 74 -10.30 -15.34 -4.71
C ASP A 74 -8.88 -14.79 -5.03
N ARG A 75 -8.00 -15.69 -5.49
CA ARG A 75 -6.62 -15.39 -5.91
C ARG A 75 -6.56 -14.37 -7.04
N ARG A 76 -7.58 -14.31 -7.90
CA ARG A 76 -7.62 -13.36 -9.03
C ARG A 76 -7.65 -11.91 -8.55
N LYS A 77 -8.57 -11.59 -7.63
CA LYS A 77 -8.70 -10.24 -7.06
C LYS A 77 -7.44 -9.84 -6.28
N GLN A 78 -6.82 -10.79 -5.57
CA GLN A 78 -5.55 -10.55 -4.90
C GLN A 78 -4.45 -10.16 -5.88
N LYS A 79 -4.33 -10.88 -7.00
CA LYS A 79 -3.32 -10.57 -8.03
C LYS A 79 -3.56 -9.19 -8.64
N GLU A 80 -4.81 -8.86 -8.96
CA GLU A 80 -5.17 -7.54 -9.50
C GLU A 80 -4.80 -6.42 -8.53
N LEU A 81 -5.19 -6.55 -7.27
CA LEU A 81 -4.88 -5.56 -6.24
C LEU A 81 -3.37 -5.39 -6.04
N TRP A 82 -2.64 -6.50 -6.08
CA TRP A 82 -1.18 -6.47 -6.01
C TRP A 82 -0.55 -5.73 -7.19
N GLN A 83 -1.09 -5.87 -8.41
CA GLN A 83 -0.62 -5.11 -9.57
C GLN A 83 -0.88 -3.61 -9.41
N ILE A 84 -2.05 -3.22 -8.89
CA ILE A 84 -2.39 -1.81 -8.61
C ILE A 84 -1.39 -1.22 -7.60
N ILE A 85 -1.14 -1.93 -6.50
CA ILE A 85 -0.22 -1.47 -5.46
C ILE A 85 1.22 -1.37 -5.99
N ARG A 86 1.69 -2.36 -6.74
CA ARG A 86 3.02 -2.32 -7.36
C ARG A 86 3.16 -1.19 -8.36
N GLY A 87 2.15 -0.97 -9.20
CA GLY A 87 2.15 0.14 -10.15
C GLY A 87 2.14 1.51 -9.47
N ALA A 88 1.53 1.62 -8.29
CA ALA A 88 1.48 2.87 -7.53
C ALA A 88 2.82 3.24 -6.86
N ILE A 89 3.71 2.27 -6.63
CA ILE A 89 4.99 2.49 -5.91
C ILE A 89 6.22 2.25 -6.79
N ALA A 90 6.03 1.82 -8.03
CA ALA A 90 7.08 1.73 -9.03
C ALA A 90 7.34 3.14 -9.59
N TYR A 91 8.35 3.82 -9.04
CA TYR A 91 8.95 5.04 -9.57
C TYR A 91 10.24 4.69 -10.30
#